data_AF-A0A7K5GWL3-F1
#
_entry.id   AF-A0A7K5GWL3-F1
#
_cell.length_a   1.000
_cell.length_b   1.000
_cell.length_c   1.000
_cell.angle_alpha   90.00
_cell.angle_beta   90.00
_cell.angle_gamma   90.00
#
_symmetry.space_group_name_H-M   'P 1'
#
loop_
_entity.id
_entity.type
_entity.pdbx_description
1 polymer ?
#
loop_
_entity_poly.entity_id
_entity_poly.type
_entity_poly.pdbx_seq_one_letter_code
_entity_poly.pdbx_strand_id
1 'polypeptide(L)'
;VEHIMGIPHSPTGQSLVERTHQVLKNYLDKQKGIEMNAQQRLHCVLFTLNFLCLMSDREEPLVVIHHQNLKFNNSTTIPQI
;
A
#
# COMPACT_ATOMS: atom_id res chain seq x y z
N VAL A 1 -3.18 0.97 19.50
CA VAL A 1 -2.51 1.73 18.41
C VAL A 1 -1.43 2.56 19.07
N GLU A 2 -0.17 2.34 18.70
CA GLU A 2 0.95 3.13 19.19
C GLU A 2 1.26 4.24 18.17
N HIS A 3 1.52 5.47 18.65
CA HIS A 3 1.78 6.62 17.80
C HIS A 3 3.28 6.95 17.80
N ILE A 4 3.92 6.79 16.64
CA ILE A 4 5.33 7.13 16.44
C ILE A 4 5.38 8.31 15.46
N MET A 5 5.97 9.41 15.90
CA MET A 5 6.17 10.61 15.09
C MET A 5 7.57 10.59 14.45
N GLY A 6 7.66 11.09 13.23
CA GLY A 6 8.94 11.27 12.56
C GLY A 6 9.73 12.47 13.10
N ILE A 7 10.95 12.61 12.61
CA ILE A 7 11.79 13.78 12.89
C ILE A 7 11.15 15.02 12.22
N PRO A 8 10.97 16.13 12.94
CA PRO A 8 10.45 17.37 12.35
C PRO A 8 11.23 17.77 11.10
N HIS A 9 10.51 18.19 10.06
CA HIS A 9 11.09 18.65 8.78
C HIS A 9 11.96 17.62 8.03
N SER A 10 11.96 16.35 8.44
CA SER A 10 12.73 15.29 7.79
C SER A 10 11.81 14.18 7.30
N PRO A 11 11.61 14.03 5.98
CA PRO A 11 10.77 12.96 5.42
C PRO A 11 11.47 11.60 5.44
N THR A 12 12.74 11.52 5.85
CA THR A 12 13.58 10.31 5.73
C THR A 12 12.94 9.08 6.39
N GLY A 13 12.33 9.26 7.57
CA GLY A 13 11.63 8.18 8.29
C GLY A 13 10.34 7.70 7.63
N GLN A 14 9.83 8.41 6.62
CA GLN A 14 8.58 8.12 5.91
C GLN A 14 8.80 7.99 4.39
N SER A 15 10.05 7.78 3.96
CA SER A 15 10.43 7.72 2.53
C SER A 15 9.64 6.68 1.72
N LEU A 16 9.26 5.55 2.32
CA LEU A 16 8.42 4.54 1.69
C LEU A 16 6.99 5.04 1.41
N VAL A 17 6.41 5.78 2.36
CA VAL A 17 5.09 6.39 2.23
C VAL A 17 5.12 7.43 1.12
N GLU A 18 6.14 8.28 1.09
CA GLU A 18 6.33 9.28 0.03
C GLU A 18 6.49 8.65 -1.36
N ARG A 19 7.29 7.57 -1.47
CA ARG A 19 7.40 6.81 -2.74
C ARG A 19 6.04 6.24 -3.17
N THR A 20 5.28 5.69 -2.23
CA THR A 20 3.94 5.15 -2.50
C THR A 20 3.00 6.26 -2.98
N HIS A 21 3.06 7.47 -2.38
CA HIS A 21 2.30 8.62 -2.85
C HIS A 21 2.66 9.04 -4.28
N GLN A 22 3.94 8.98 -4.67
CA GLN A 22 4.34 9.23 -6.06
C GLN A 22 3.72 8.23 -7.02
N VAL A 23 3.74 6.93 -6.70
CA VAL A 23 3.08 5.89 -7.50
C VAL A 23 1.58 6.16 -7.61
N LEU A 24 0.92 6.49 -6.50
CA LEU A 24 -0.52 6.79 -6.48
C LEU A 24 -0.86 7.98 -7.39
N LYS A 25 -0.11 9.08 -7.30
CA LYS A 25 -0.29 10.27 -8.15
C LYS A 25 -0.11 9.93 -9.63
N ASN A 26 0.91 9.13 -9.98
CA ASN A 26 1.14 8.71 -11.36
C ASN A 26 -0.04 7.91 -11.92
N TYR A 27 -0.66 7.02 -11.14
CA TYR A 27 -1.85 6.27 -11.57
C TYR A 27 -3.10 7.15 -11.64
N LEU A 28 -3.27 8.10 -10.71
CA LEU A 28 -4.35 9.08 -10.80
C LEU A 28 -4.21 9.93 -12.06
N ASP A 29 -3.00 10.35 -12.41
CA ASP A 29 -2.73 11.10 -13.63
C ASP A 29 -3.07 10.32 -14.90
N LYS A 30 -2.83 9.00 -14.93
CA LYS A 30 -3.26 8.12 -16.03
C LYS A 30 -4.78 8.05 -16.20
N GLN A 31 -5.55 8.31 -15.15
CA GLN A 31 -7.01 8.33 -15.18
C GLN A 31 -7.58 9.72 -15.52
N LYS A 32 -6.75 10.73 -15.83
CA LYS A 32 -7.23 12.05 -16.25
C LYS A 32 -8.04 11.92 -17.56
N GLY A 33 -9.21 12.54 -17.60
CA GLY A 33 -10.12 12.53 -18.76
C GLY A 33 -11.22 11.48 -18.71
N ILE A 34 -11.28 10.64 -17.68
CA ILE A 34 -12.43 9.78 -17.41
C ILE A 34 -13.40 10.56 -16.50
N GLU A 35 -14.68 10.64 -16.89
CA GLU A 35 -15.75 11.27 -16.11
C GLU A 35 -16.05 10.45 -14.84
N MET A 36 -15.25 10.69 -13.79
CA MET A 36 -15.35 10.04 -12.49
C MET A 36 -15.09 11.07 -11.40
N ASN A 37 -15.82 10.96 -10.29
CA ASN A 37 -15.54 11.78 -9.12
C ASN A 37 -14.20 11.38 -8.47
N ALA A 38 -13.66 12.25 -7.62
CA ALA A 38 -12.35 12.03 -7.01
C ALA A 38 -12.24 10.73 -6.21
N GLN A 39 -13.31 10.34 -5.50
CA GLN A 39 -13.36 9.11 -4.70
C GLN A 39 -13.35 7.86 -5.59
N GLN A 40 -14.12 7.85 -6.68
CA GLN A 40 -14.15 6.76 -7.63
C GLN A 40 -12.78 6.56 -8.30
N ARG A 41 -12.12 7.65 -8.68
CA ARG A 41 -10.76 7.60 -9.24
C ARG A 41 -9.79 6.97 -8.23
N LEU A 42 -9.80 7.45 -6.99
CA LEU A 42 -8.97 6.89 -5.92
C LEU A 42 -9.25 5.40 -5.70
N HIS A 43 -10.52 5.00 -5.64
CA HIS A 43 -10.92 3.60 -5.49
C HIS A 43 -10.37 2.73 -6.63
N CYS A 44 -10.51 3.17 -7.88
CA CYS A 44 -9.99 2.44 -9.04
C CYS A 44 -8.46 2.31 -9.00
N VAL A 45 -7.73 3.36 -8.62
CA VAL A 45 -6.28 3.27 -8.47
C VAL A 45 -5.90 2.27 -7.37
N LEU A 46 -6.51 2.38 -6.19
CA LEU A 46 -6.23 1.48 -5.06
C LEU A 46 -6.57 0.03 -5.40
N PHE A 47 -7.69 -0.21 -6.09
CA PHE A 47 -8.05 -1.55 -6.55
C PHE A 47 -6.99 -2.10 -7.51
N THR A 48 -6.58 -1.28 -8.48
CA THR A 48 -5.56 -1.68 -9.46
C THR A 48 -4.24 -2.04 -8.77
N LEU A 49 -3.75 -1.18 -7.88
CA LEU A 49 -2.48 -1.40 -7.18
C LEU A 49 -2.54 -2.60 -6.24
N ASN A 50 -3.62 -2.76 -5.46
CA ASN A 50 -3.69 -3.77 -4.40
C ASN A 50 -4.10 -5.17 -4.90
N PHE A 51 -4.89 -5.25 -5.97
CA PHE A 51 -5.52 -6.50 -6.42
C PHE A 51 -5.08 -6.95 -7.82
N LEU A 52 -4.69 -6.03 -8.71
CA LEU A 52 -4.42 -6.35 -10.12
C LEU A 52 -2.95 -6.23 -10.50
N CYS A 53 -2.17 -5.41 -9.79
CA CYS A 53 -0.78 -5.19 -10.10
C CYS A 53 0.10 -6.29 -9.50
N LEU A 54 0.77 -7.04 -10.37
CA LEU A 54 1.89 -7.89 -10.00
C LEU A 54 3.16 -7.05 -10.08
N MET A 55 3.92 -6.98 -8.99
CA MET A 55 5.24 -6.36 -9.01
C MET A 55 6.20 -7.32 -9.73
N SER A 56 7.19 -6.82 -10.46
CA SER A 56 7.98 -7.63 -11.40
C SER A 56 8.67 -8.86 -10.78
N ASP A 57 8.89 -8.86 -9.48
CA ASP A 57 9.49 -9.93 -8.69
C ASP A 57 8.47 -10.86 -8.00
N ARG A 58 7.17 -10.54 -8.08
CA ARG A 58 6.11 -11.24 -7.35
C ARG A 58 5.04 -11.77 -8.28
N GLU A 59 4.72 -13.05 -8.10
CA GLU A 59 3.65 -13.73 -8.84
C GLU A 59 2.26 -13.49 -8.23
N GLU A 60 2.20 -12.93 -7.02
CA GLU A 60 0.96 -12.74 -6.27
C GLU A 60 0.64 -11.25 -6.03
N PRO A 61 -0.65 -10.86 -6.06
CA PRO A 61 -1.07 -9.51 -5.71
C PRO A 61 -0.79 -9.14 -4.25
N LEU A 62 -0.66 -7.84 -3.99
CA LEU A 62 -0.41 -7.27 -2.64
C LEU A 62 -1.41 -7.75 -1.59
N VAL A 63 -2.70 -7.89 -1.94
CA VAL A 63 -3.72 -8.41 -1.02
C VAL A 63 -3.42 -9.84 -0.55
N VAL A 64 -2.91 -10.70 -1.42
CA VAL A 64 -2.60 -12.10 -1.10
C VAL A 64 -1.41 -12.14 -0.15
N ILE A 65 -0.35 -11.41 -0.48
CA ILE A 65 0.86 -11.29 0.33
C ILE A 65 0.53 -10.74 1.73
N HIS A 66 -0.30 -9.70 1.80
CA HIS A 66 -0.70 -9.11 3.08
C HIS A 66 -1.43 -10.15 3.96
N HIS A 67 -2.38 -10.88 3.38
CA HIS A 67 -3.11 -11.92 4.11
C HIS A 67 -2.23 -13.08 4.55
N GLN A 68 -1.26 -13.50 3.74
CA GLN A 68 -0.28 -14.53 4.12
C GLN A 68 0.57 -14.07 5.31
N ASN A 69 1.08 -12.83 5.28
CA ASN A 69 1.88 -12.26 6.36
C ASN A 69 1.09 -12.15 7.68
N LEU A 70 -0.19 -11.77 7.61
CA LEU A 70 -1.06 -11.76 8.79
C LEU A 70 -1.24 -13.17 9.39
N LYS A 71 -1.47 -14.18 8.54
CA LYS A 71 -1.58 -15.58 9.00
C LYS A 71 -0.29 -16.05 9.67
N PHE A 72 0.86 -15.71 9.09
CA PHE A 72 2.17 -16.05 9.66
C PHE A 72 2.38 -15.40 11.03
N ASN A 73 2.16 -14.09 11.15
CA ASN A 73 2.36 -13.36 12.41
C ASN A 73 1.47 -13.89 13.54
N ASN A 74 0.24 -14.29 13.23
CA ASN A 74 -0.69 -14.83 14.23
C ASN A 74 -0.32 -16.25 14.67
N SER A 75 0.36 -17.03 13.84
CA SER A 75 0.75 -18.41 14.12
C SER A 75 2.02 -18.53 14.98
N THR A 76 2.85 -17.49 15.03
CA THR A 76 4.09 -17.44 15.83
C THR A 76 3.84 -17.14 17.31
N THR A 77 2.59 -16.91 17.72
CA THR A 77 2.20 -16.77 19.14
C THR A 77 2.01 -18.15 19.79
N ILE A 78 3.09 -18.93 19.89
CA ILE A 78 3.16 -20.09 20.79
C ILE A 78 3.81 -19.57 22.09
N PRO A 79 3.21 -19.78 23.29
CA PRO A 79 3.82 -19.36 24.54
C PRO A 79 5.11 -20.14 24.74
N GLN A 80 6.24 -19.44 24.88
CA GLN A 80 7.44 -20.04 25.44
C GLN A 80 7.21 -20.24 26.93
N ILE A 81 7.45 -21.48 27.37
CA ILE A 81 7.33 -22.05 28.72
C ILE A 81 7.96 -21.14 29.78
#